data_AF-J3N3I4-F1
#
_entry.id   AF-J3N3I4-F1
#
_cell.length_a   1.000
_cell.length_b   1.000
_cell.length_c   1.000
_cell.angle_alpha   90.00
_cell.angle_beta   90.00
_cell.angle_gamma   90.00
#
_symmetry.space_group_name_H-M   'P 1'
#
loop_
_entity.id
_entity.type
_entity.pdbx_description
1 polymer ?
#
loop_
_entity_poly.entity_id
_entity_poly.type
_entity_poly.pdbx_seq_one_letter_code
_entity_poly.pdbx_strand_id
1 'polypeptide(L)'
;MYDCARTLIELPEASPGSFCKVSNEAEKPNKRFLICDHSLCSYKFYHIIYLKPKQIASDEQFDNGNWYCPSCLCRVCKIDRDDEQIILCDGCDEGYHLYCLTPPLTSVPEG
;
A
#
# COMPACT_ATOMS: atom_id res chain seq x y z
N MET A 1 10.97 -21.97 3.92
CA MET A 1 9.65 -22.30 3.36
C MET A 1 8.69 -21.25 3.91
N TYR A 2 8.43 -20.20 3.13
CA TYR A 2 7.59 -19.08 3.56
C TYR A 2 6.13 -19.51 3.37
N ASP A 3 5.51 -19.94 4.47
CA ASP A 3 4.08 -20.25 4.50
C ASP A 3 3.32 -18.91 4.44
N CYS A 4 3.10 -18.44 3.22
CA CYS A 4 2.44 -17.18 2.90
C CYS A 4 0.91 -17.35 2.89
N ALA A 5 0.36 -18.21 3.75
CA ALA A 5 -1.07 -18.39 3.96
C ALA A 5 -1.69 -17.22 4.75
N ARG A 6 -1.25 -15.99 4.49
CA ARG A 6 -1.73 -14.78 5.18
C ARG A 6 -2.76 -14.08 4.29
N THR A 7 -4.01 -14.41 4.59
CA THR A 7 -5.25 -13.73 4.21
C THR A 7 -5.40 -13.45 2.72
N LEU A 8 -5.52 -14.54 1.96
CA LEU A 8 -6.40 -14.52 0.79
C LEU A 8 -7.82 -14.31 1.31
N ILE A 9 -8.24 -13.06 1.47
CA ILE A 9 -9.66 -12.78 1.63
C ILE A 9 -10.27 -13.16 0.28
N GLU A 10 -10.87 -14.35 0.20
CA GLU A 10 -11.82 -14.64 -0.86
C GLU A 10 -12.93 -13.61 -0.71
N LEU A 11 -12.92 -12.59 -1.58
CA LEU A 11 -13.97 -11.60 -1.57
C LEU A 11 -15.29 -12.35 -1.88
N PRO A 12 -16.30 -12.28 -1.00
CA PRO A 12 -17.63 -12.74 -1.36
C PRO A 12 -18.07 -11.95 -2.60
N GLU A 13 -18.76 -12.62 -3.52
CA GLU A 13 -19.12 -12.15 -4.86
C GLU A 13 -19.12 -10.62 -5.03
N ALA A 14 -18.13 -10.13 -5.77
CA ALA A 14 -17.91 -8.75 -6.22
C ALA A 14 -18.87 -7.70 -5.62
N SER A 15 -18.48 -7.09 -4.50
CA SER A 15 -19.09 -5.82 -4.09
C SER A 15 -18.94 -4.81 -5.23
N PRO A 16 -20.02 -4.13 -5.68
CA PRO A 16 -19.92 -3.10 -6.70
C PRO A 16 -18.90 -2.03 -6.29
N GLY A 17 -17.82 -1.87 -7.06
CA GLY A 17 -16.82 -0.81 -6.85
C GLY A 17 -15.40 -1.23 -6.45
N SER A 18 -15.11 -2.53 -6.30
CA SER A 18 -13.75 -2.99 -5.93
C SER A 18 -12.81 -3.05 -7.15
N PHE A 19 -12.21 -1.91 -7.50
CA PHE A 19 -11.24 -1.80 -8.60
C PHE A 19 -9.80 -1.69 -8.09
N CYS A 20 -8.89 -2.39 -8.77
CA CYS A 20 -7.46 -2.28 -8.49
C CYS A 20 -6.98 -0.83 -8.68
N LYS A 21 -6.24 -0.29 -7.70
CA LYS A 21 -5.62 1.03 -7.83
C LYS A 21 -4.74 1.18 -9.08
N VAL A 22 -4.00 0.14 -9.43
CA VAL A 22 -3.00 0.19 -10.52
C VAL A 22 -3.65 -0.02 -11.88
N SER A 23 -4.47 -1.05 -12.04
CA SER A 23 -5.04 -1.43 -13.34
C SER A 23 -6.45 -0.90 -13.58
N ASN A 24 -7.12 -0.36 -12.56
CA ASN A 24 -8.54 0.00 -12.57
C ASN A 24 -9.47 -1.14 -13.05
N GLU A 25 -9.06 -2.40 -12.82
CA GLU A 25 -9.83 -3.58 -13.14
C GLU A 25 -10.35 -4.24 -11.86
N ALA A 26 -11.54 -4.84 -11.93
CA ALA A 26 -12.07 -5.70 -10.87
C ALA A 26 -11.30 -7.03 -10.78
N GLU A 27 -11.54 -7.77 -9.69
CA GLU A 27 -10.92 -9.07 -9.47
C GLU A 27 -11.33 -10.07 -10.56
N LYS A 28 -10.37 -10.89 -10.99
CA LYS A 28 -10.57 -12.00 -11.94
C LYS A 28 -10.10 -13.28 -11.25
N PRO A 29 -10.60 -14.48 -11.62
CA PRO A 29 -10.23 -15.73 -10.96
C PRO A 29 -8.71 -15.97 -10.80
N ASN A 30 -7.90 -15.41 -11.71
CA ASN A 30 -6.44 -15.55 -11.72
C ASN A 30 -5.68 -14.29 -11.26
N LYS A 31 -6.38 -13.23 -10.81
CA LYS A 31 -5.77 -12.02 -10.27
C LYS A 31 -6.36 -11.77 -8.89
N ARG A 32 -5.60 -12.11 -7.84
CA ARG A 32 -6.02 -11.95 -6.45
C ARG A 32 -5.71 -10.55 -5.92
N PHE A 33 -6.58 -10.03 -5.06
CA PHE A 33 -6.34 -8.79 -4.35
C PHE A 33 -5.59 -8.96 -3.02
N LEU A 34 -4.85 -7.91 -2.68
CA LEU A 34 -4.45 -7.55 -1.33
C LEU A 34 -5.17 -6.24 -0.98
N ILE A 35 -5.73 -6.16 0.23
CA ILE A 35 -6.65 -5.09 0.62
C ILE A 35 -6.06 -4.30 1.78
N CYS A 36 -5.93 -3.00 1.61
CA CYS A 36 -5.45 -2.08 2.63
C CYS A 36 -6.45 -1.98 3.77
N ASP A 37 -5.97 -2.12 5.01
CA ASP A 37 -6.80 -2.01 6.20
C ASP A 37 -7.00 -0.55 6.68
N HIS A 38 -6.36 0.42 6.02
CA HIS A 38 -6.65 1.83 6.28
C HIS A 38 -8.10 2.16 5.86
N SER A 39 -8.95 2.43 6.86
CA SER A 39 -10.40 2.61 6.69
C SER A 39 -10.78 3.73 5.70
N LEU A 40 -9.97 4.80 5.61
CA LEU A 40 -10.22 5.94 4.72
C LEU A 40 -9.46 5.85 3.39
N CYS A 41 -8.82 4.71 3.09
CA CYS A 41 -8.09 4.56 1.85
C CYS A 41 -9.04 4.47 0.65
N SER A 42 -9.12 5.57 -0.13
CA SER A 42 -9.92 5.68 -1.35
C SER A 42 -9.63 4.58 -2.39
N TYR A 43 -8.44 4.01 -2.37
CA TYR A 43 -7.98 3.00 -3.32
C TYR A 43 -7.32 1.81 -2.61
N LYS A 44 -8.10 1.10 -1.77
CA LYS A 44 -7.59 0.00 -0.92
C LYS A 44 -7.34 -1.33 -1.63
N PHE A 45 -7.76 -1.52 -2.88
CA PHE A 45 -7.62 -2.80 -3.60
C PHE A 45 -6.40 -2.80 -4.53
N TYR A 46 -5.55 -3.81 -4.39
CA TYR A 46 -4.35 -3.98 -5.20
C TYR A 46 -4.26 -5.41 -5.69
N HIS A 47 -4.11 -5.64 -6.99
CA HIS A 47 -3.74 -6.98 -7.42
C HIS A 47 -2.32 -7.28 -6.96
N ILE A 48 -2.12 -8.46 -6.36
CA ILE A 48 -0.81 -8.90 -5.83
C ILE A 48 0.28 -8.82 -6.91
N ILE A 49 -0.07 -9.08 -8.17
CA ILE A 49 0.86 -9.04 -9.31
C ILE A 49 1.46 -7.65 -9.60
N TYR A 50 0.82 -6.56 -9.14
CA TYR A 50 1.32 -5.20 -9.33
C TYR A 50 2.06 -4.67 -8.10
N LEU A 51 2.20 -5.49 -7.05
CA LEU A 51 2.96 -5.16 -5.87
C LEU A 51 4.37 -5.75 -5.97
N LYS A 52 5.36 -4.98 -5.55
CA LYS A 52 6.74 -5.43 -5.36
C LYS A 52 6.79 -6.43 -4.19
N PRO A 53 7.70 -7.42 -4.16
CA PRO A 53 7.79 -8.38 -3.07
C PRO A 53 7.91 -7.73 -1.68
N LYS A 54 8.65 -6.62 -1.58
CA LYS A 54 8.77 -5.84 -0.34
C LYS A 54 7.42 -5.28 0.14
N GLN A 55 6.56 -4.85 -0.78
CA GLN A 55 5.22 -4.35 -0.43
C GLN A 55 4.26 -5.46 0.02
N ILE A 56 4.55 -6.73 -0.25
CA ILE A 56 3.66 -7.87 0.09
C ILE A 56 4.09 -8.54 1.39
N ALA A 57 5.37 -8.49 1.76
CA ALA A 57 5.92 -9.36 2.80
C ALA A 57 6.88 -8.67 3.77
N SER A 58 7.12 -7.36 3.66
CA SER A 58 8.02 -6.69 4.59
C SER A 58 7.31 -6.35 5.90
N ASP A 59 8.04 -6.48 7.00
CA ASP A 59 7.53 -6.17 8.35
C ASP A 59 7.18 -4.68 8.48
N GLU A 60 7.77 -3.80 7.66
CA GLU A 60 7.42 -2.37 7.64
C GLU A 60 5.99 -2.11 7.13
N GLN A 61 5.47 -3.04 6.32
CA GLN A 61 4.18 -2.91 5.64
C GLN A 61 3.03 -3.58 6.40
N PHE A 62 3.36 -4.46 7.36
CA PHE A 62 2.43 -5.11 8.26
C PHE A 62 2.58 -4.58 9.67
N ASP A 63 1.53 -3.94 10.18
CA ASP A 63 1.47 -3.56 11.59
C ASP A 63 0.34 -4.34 12.27
N ASN A 64 0.66 -5.01 13.37
CA ASN A 64 -0.28 -5.85 14.14
C ASN A 64 -1.10 -6.84 13.31
N GLY A 65 -0.52 -7.37 12.22
CA GLY A 65 -1.17 -8.34 11.33
C GLY A 65 -2.00 -7.74 10.20
N ASN A 66 -2.09 -6.41 10.13
CA ASN A 66 -2.85 -5.72 9.10
C ASN A 66 -1.91 -5.18 8.02
N TRP A 67 -2.29 -5.36 6.76
CA TRP A 67 -1.56 -4.82 5.63
C TRP A 67 -2.05 -3.42 5.29
N TYR A 68 -1.11 -2.49 5.12
CA TYR A 68 -1.39 -1.15 4.61
C TYR A 68 -0.84 -1.02 3.19
N CYS A 69 -1.47 -0.22 2.34
CA CYS A 69 -0.93 -0.03 1.00
C CYS A 69 0.26 0.93 1.00
N PRO A 70 1.15 0.85 -0.03
CA PRO A 70 2.40 1.61 -0.09
C PRO A 70 2.23 3.11 0.15
N SER A 71 1.16 3.71 -0.34
CA SER A 71 1.07 5.16 -0.49
C SER A 71 0.03 5.86 0.40
N CYS A 72 -0.70 5.15 1.28
CA CYS A 72 -1.82 5.78 2.04
C CYS A 72 -1.45 6.29 3.43
N LEU A 73 -0.23 6.02 3.90
CA LEU A 73 0.24 6.43 5.22
C LEU A 73 1.72 6.74 5.10
N CYS A 74 2.18 7.79 5.78
CA CYS A 74 3.60 7.97 5.99
C CYS A 74 4.18 6.77 6.77
N ARG A 75 5.27 6.19 6.29
CA ARG A 75 5.87 5.02 6.95
C ARG A 75 6.49 5.29 8.31
N VAL A 76 6.83 6.55 8.58
CA VAL A 76 7.43 6.98 9.85
C VAL A 76 6.36 7.27 10.90
N CYS A 77 5.40 8.16 10.60
CA CYS A 77 4.41 8.59 11.59
C CYS A 77 3.10 7.80 11.54
N LYS A 78 2.86 7.00 10.49
CA LYS A 78 1.63 6.24 10.23
C LYS A 78 0.36 7.10 10.16
N ILE A 79 0.49 8.34 9.67
CA ILE A 79 -0.61 9.29 9.52
C ILE A 79 -0.83 9.58 8.02
N ASP A 80 -2.11 9.68 7.63
CA ASP A 80 -2.59 10.17 6.34
C ASP A 80 -2.96 11.65 6.47
N ARG A 81 -2.05 12.55 6.11
CA ARG A 81 -2.23 14.01 6.15
C ARG A 81 -1.18 14.67 5.26
N ASP A 82 -1.31 15.97 4.99
CA ASP A 82 -0.29 16.78 4.31
C ASP A 82 0.25 16.09 3.04
N ASP A 83 -0.65 15.58 2.19
CA ASP A 83 -0.31 14.76 1.02
C ASP A 83 0.63 15.49 0.07
N GLU A 84 0.56 16.82 0.01
CA GLU A 84 1.47 17.67 -0.78
C GLU A 84 2.92 17.63 -0.28
N GLN A 85 3.14 17.17 0.95
CA GLN A 85 4.46 16.98 1.57
C GLN A 85 4.86 15.50 1.65
N ILE A 86 4.08 14.58 1.07
CA ILE A 86 4.46 13.19 0.94
C ILE A 86 5.26 12.97 -0.34
N ILE A 87 6.40 12.30 -0.21
CA ILE A 87 7.15 11.71 -1.32
C ILE A 87 6.99 10.20 -1.35
N LEU A 88 7.07 9.63 -2.55
CA LEU A 88 7.14 8.19 -2.74
C LEU A 88 8.58 7.78 -3.01
N CYS A 89 9.02 6.70 -2.38
CA CYS A 89 10.32 6.12 -2.71
C CYS A 89 10.24 5.36 -4.03
N ASP A 90 11.06 5.69 -5.03
CA ASP A 90 11.07 4.99 -6.33
C ASP A 90 11.39 3.48 -6.22
N GLY A 91 12.09 3.09 -5.15
CA GLY A 91 12.44 1.72 -4.86
C GLY A 91 11.25 0.87 -4.37
N CYS A 92 10.43 1.39 -3.46
CA CYS A 92 9.38 0.62 -2.77
C CYS A 92 7.97 1.22 -2.84
N ASP A 93 7.80 2.38 -3.48
CA ASP A 93 6.58 3.19 -3.61
C ASP A 93 5.92 3.57 -2.27
N GLU A 94 6.67 3.45 -1.18
CA GLU A 94 6.20 3.82 0.15
C GLU A 94 6.17 5.33 0.34
N GLY A 95 5.14 5.82 1.02
CA GLY A 95 4.96 7.23 1.33
C GLY A 95 5.73 7.69 2.56
N TYR A 96 6.36 8.86 2.46
CA TYR A 96 7.08 9.52 3.54
C TYR A 96 6.79 11.02 3.52
N HIS A 97 6.38 11.62 4.64
CA HIS A 97 6.44 13.08 4.75
C HIS A 97 7.89 13.55 4.65
N LEU A 98 8.15 14.60 3.88
CA LEU A 98 9.46 15.24 3.77
C LEU A 98 10.05 15.55 5.16
N TYR A 99 9.22 16.05 6.07
CA TYR A 99 9.61 16.41 7.43
C TYR A 99 9.77 15.22 8.39
N CYS A 100 9.28 14.03 8.04
CA CYS A 100 9.43 12.82 8.85
C CYS A 100 10.73 12.05 8.55
N LEU A 101 11.42 12.39 7.47
CA LEU A 101 12.70 11.78 7.11
C LEU A 101 13.81 12.21 8.07
N THR A 102 14.90 11.44 8.10
CA THR A 102 16.10 11.76 8.90
C THR A 102 17.33 11.76 7.99
N PRO A 103 17.94 12.92 7.71
CA PRO A 103 17.49 14.27 8.10
C PRO A 103 16.17 14.67 7.41
N PRO A 104 15.39 15.61 7.99
CA PRO A 104 14.20 16.14 7.33
C PRO A 104 14.55 16.82 6.01
N LEU A 105 13.74 16.61 4.99
CA LEU A 105 13.86 17.28 3.70
C LEU A 105 12.94 18.51 3.66
N THR A 106 13.37 19.55 2.97
CA THR A 106 12.57 20.77 2.73
C THR A 106 11.92 20.79 1.35
N SER A 107 12.37 19.92 0.45
CA SER A 107 11.87 19.80 -0.92
C SER A 107 12.08 18.37 -1.43
N VAL A 108 11.34 18.01 -2.48
CA VAL A 108 11.55 16.75 -3.19
C VAL A 108 12.96 16.76 -3.81
N PRO A 109 13.76 15.68 -3.67
CA PRO A 109 15.06 15.57 -4.32
C PRO A 109 14.95 15.56 -5.86
N GLU A 110 16.01 16.02 -6.53
CA GLU A 110 16.17 15.76 -7.97
C GLU A 110 16.54 14.28 -8.18
N GLY A 111 15.90 13.64 -9.16
CA GLY A 111 16.07 12.22 -9.49
C GLY A 111 17.07 11.97 -10.62
#